data_AF-A0A4S4N4S3-F1
#
_entry.id   AF-A0A4S4N4S3-F1
#
_cell.length_a   1.000
_cell.length_b   1.000
_cell.length_c   1.000
_cell.angle_alpha   90.00
_cell.angle_beta   90.00
_cell.angle_gamma   90.00
#
_symmetry.space_group_name_H-M   'P 1'
#
loop_
_entity.id
_entity.type
_entity.pdbx_description
1 polymer ?
#
loop_
_entity_poly.entity_id
_entity_poly.type
_entity_poly.pdbx_seq_one_letter_code
_entity_poly.pdbx_strand_id
1 'polypeptide(L)'
;MCTVPYGEYGLTFRSVDSHIPHNHLASVLTAYQNLPDIRMDELRQAYDAALKLARTSRLTDAELLYTPSQIALACLSLASPALASAWVRSQFSSPPSSPSPPSQSSSPESAVFGILEPIKDMILTRGVLPDVEAVREVDRRLRLCKNPEKVVGSSAYQRKQDTKERKAAEKRARKAERIRRAIEDGDPFGTTLNEQDLDEDDEDDEDD
;
A
#
# COMPACT_ATOMS: atom_id res chain seq x y z
N MET A 1 -18.18 1.77 -24.10
CA MET A 1 -17.18 2.71 -23.54
C MET A 1 -17.74 3.20 -22.21
N CYS A 2 -17.26 2.66 -21.10
CA CYS A 2 -17.74 3.03 -19.76
C CYS A 2 -16.51 3.36 -18.90
N THR A 3 -16.30 4.64 -18.66
CA THR A 3 -15.39 5.15 -17.64
C THR A 3 -16.25 5.63 -16.48
N VAL A 4 -16.11 4.97 -15.32
CA VAL A 4 -16.67 5.43 -14.05
C VAL A 4 -15.50 6.02 -13.25
N PRO A 5 -15.51 7.30 -12.85
CA PRO A 5 -14.51 7.83 -11.95
C PRO A 5 -14.90 7.47 -10.51
N TYR A 6 -14.07 6.68 -9.84
CA TYR A 6 -14.17 6.47 -8.38
C TYR A 6 -13.12 7.32 -7.69
N GLY A 7 -13.56 7.96 -6.61
CA GLY A 7 -12.93 9.05 -5.89
C GLY A 7 -11.49 8.80 -5.46
N GLU A 8 -10.76 9.90 -5.53
CA GLU A 8 -9.46 10.16 -4.95
C GLU A 8 -9.52 10.03 -3.43
N TYR A 9 -9.00 8.93 -2.88
CA TYR A 9 -8.17 8.85 -1.66
C TYR A 9 -7.60 7.42 -1.62
N GLY A 10 -6.89 7.05 -2.67
CA GLY A 10 -6.17 5.78 -2.76
C GLY A 10 -4.74 6.09 -3.11
N LEU A 11 -3.80 5.49 -2.36
CA LEU A 11 -2.36 5.37 -2.64
C LEU A 11 -1.97 5.91 -4.01
N THR A 12 -1.22 7.01 -4.02
CA THR A 12 -0.72 7.65 -5.23
C THR A 12 -0.24 6.60 -6.23
N PHE A 13 -0.97 6.50 -7.33
CA PHE A 13 -0.84 5.54 -8.43
C PHE A 13 0.45 5.79 -9.24
N ARG A 14 1.61 5.78 -8.60
CA ARG A 14 2.94 5.96 -9.24
C ARG A 14 4.09 5.19 -8.58
N SER A 15 3.83 4.14 -7.80
CA SER A 15 4.90 3.25 -7.32
C SER A 15 4.51 1.79 -7.46
N VAL A 16 4.34 1.32 -8.71
CA VAL A 16 4.15 -0.10 -9.02
C VAL A 16 5.50 -0.85 -9.03
N ASP A 17 6.62 -0.12 -8.92
CA ASP A 17 7.95 -0.68 -8.67
C ASP A 17 8.19 -0.85 -7.16
N SER A 18 7.29 -1.55 -6.48
CA SER A 18 7.58 -2.06 -5.14
C SER A 18 8.80 -2.96 -5.29
N HIS A 19 9.97 -2.50 -4.84
CA HIS A 19 11.21 -3.26 -4.94
C HIS A 19 11.10 -4.49 -4.04
N ILE A 20 10.77 -5.63 -4.63
CA ILE A 20 10.38 -6.80 -3.86
C ILE A 20 11.64 -7.48 -3.32
N PRO A 21 11.74 -7.80 -2.01
CA PRO A 21 12.94 -8.35 -1.38
C PRO A 21 13.43 -9.68 -2.01
N HIS A 22 12.57 -10.46 -2.65
CA HIS A 22 12.96 -11.68 -3.37
C HIS A 22 13.95 -11.42 -4.54
N ASN A 23 13.80 -10.30 -5.25
CA ASN A 23 14.71 -9.94 -6.34
C ASN A 23 16.10 -9.59 -5.78
N HIS A 24 16.15 -8.94 -4.62
CA HIS A 24 17.40 -8.65 -3.94
C HIS A 24 18.06 -9.90 -3.36
N LEU A 25 17.29 -10.88 -2.88
CA LEU A 25 17.83 -12.20 -2.51
C LEU A 25 18.47 -12.91 -3.71
N ALA A 26 17.86 -12.83 -4.90
CA ALA A 26 18.46 -13.38 -6.12
C ALA A 26 19.76 -12.66 -6.51
N SER A 27 19.82 -11.33 -6.39
CA SER A 27 21.07 -10.58 -6.60
C SER A 27 22.16 -10.96 -5.60
N VAL A 28 21.79 -11.14 -4.33
CA VAL A 28 22.71 -11.59 -3.28
C VAL A 28 23.23 -13.00 -3.58
N LEU A 29 22.37 -13.92 -4.03
CA LEU A 29 22.79 -15.26 -4.47
C LEU A 29 23.82 -15.22 -5.60
N THR A 30 23.59 -14.39 -6.62
CA THR A 30 24.55 -14.24 -7.72
C THR A 30 25.89 -13.68 -7.21
N ALA A 31 25.87 -12.79 -6.21
CA ALA A 31 27.09 -12.29 -5.59
C ALA A 31 27.88 -13.41 -4.87
N TYR A 32 27.19 -14.39 -4.26
CA TYR A 32 27.84 -15.54 -3.63
C TYR A 32 28.52 -16.49 -4.60
N GLN A 33 28.11 -16.55 -5.87
CA GLN A 33 28.77 -17.40 -6.87
C GLN A 33 30.22 -16.95 -7.14
N ASN A 34 30.56 -15.70 -6.81
CA ASN A 34 31.90 -15.16 -6.98
C ASN A 34 32.80 -15.39 -5.75
N LEU A 35 32.26 -15.94 -4.65
CA LEU A 35 33.03 -16.23 -3.44
C LEU A 35 33.65 -17.63 -3.53
N PRO A 36 34.98 -17.77 -3.32
CA PRO A 36 35.59 -19.08 -3.20
C PRO A 36 35.07 -19.78 -1.94
N ASP A 37 34.92 -21.11 -2.01
CA ASP A 37 34.68 -22.00 -0.86
C ASP A 37 33.24 -22.08 -0.31
N ILE A 38 32.21 -21.90 -1.16
CA ILE A 38 30.80 -22.07 -0.76
C ILE A 38 30.21 -23.36 -1.32
N ARG A 39 29.63 -24.19 -0.44
CA ARG A 39 28.87 -25.37 -0.87
C ARG A 39 27.51 -24.94 -1.43
N MET A 40 27.29 -25.20 -2.72
CA MET A 40 26.08 -24.78 -3.43
C MET A 40 24.78 -25.32 -2.81
N ASP A 41 24.82 -26.49 -2.18
CA ASP A 41 23.65 -27.08 -1.53
C ASP A 41 23.24 -26.31 -0.26
N GLU A 42 24.21 -25.85 0.54
CA GLU A 42 23.93 -25.00 1.72
C GLU A 42 23.35 -23.66 1.30
N LEU A 43 23.87 -23.10 0.20
CA LEU A 43 23.38 -21.84 -0.35
C LEU A 43 21.92 -21.95 -0.81
N ARG A 44 21.56 -23.04 -1.49
CA ARG A 44 20.17 -23.31 -1.92
C ARG A 44 19.23 -23.47 -0.73
N GLN A 45 19.63 -24.24 0.28
CA GLN A 45 18.82 -24.43 1.50
C GLN A 45 18.62 -23.11 2.25
N ALA A 46 19.68 -22.31 2.38
CA ALA A 46 19.62 -20.99 3.00
C ALA A 46 18.72 -20.04 2.21
N TYR A 47 18.75 -20.09 0.88
CA TYR A 47 17.87 -19.30 0.02
C TYR A 47 16.40 -19.67 0.19
N ASP A 48 16.06 -20.96 0.16
CA ASP A 48 14.68 -21.42 0.32
C ASP A 48 14.12 -21.04 1.69
N ALA A 49 14.94 -21.12 2.74
CA ALA A 49 14.59 -20.66 4.08
C ALA A 49 14.42 -19.12 4.13
N ALA A 50 15.36 -18.36 3.54
CA ALA A 50 15.29 -16.91 3.46
C ALA A 50 14.07 -16.43 2.66
N LEU A 51 13.65 -17.16 1.63
CA LEU A 51 12.47 -16.84 0.83
C LEU A 51 11.18 -16.97 1.63
N LYS A 52 11.09 -17.98 2.52
CA LYS A 52 9.96 -18.12 3.45
C LYS A 52 9.92 -16.94 4.41
N LEU A 53 11.06 -16.55 4.97
CA LEU A 53 11.17 -15.40 5.87
C LEU A 53 10.88 -14.07 5.19
N ALA A 54 11.27 -13.90 3.92
CA ALA A 54 10.93 -12.71 3.13
C ALA A 54 9.43 -12.62 2.81
N ARG A 55 8.71 -13.75 2.76
CA ARG A 55 7.24 -13.72 2.69
C ARG A 55 6.65 -13.32 4.05
N THR A 56 7.23 -13.82 5.14
CA THR A 56 6.85 -13.47 6.50
C THR A 56 7.07 -11.98 6.81
N SER A 57 8.14 -11.37 6.31
CA SER A 57 8.39 -9.93 6.50
C SER A 57 7.33 -9.02 5.85
N ARG A 58 6.55 -9.54 4.89
CA ARG A 58 5.44 -8.79 4.27
C ARG A 58 4.20 -8.69 5.16
N LEU A 59 4.16 -9.51 6.22
CA LEU A 59 3.12 -9.42 7.25
C LEU A 59 3.46 -8.38 8.31
N THR A 60 4.62 -7.70 8.18
CA THR A 60 5.10 -6.70 9.11
C THR A 60 5.33 -5.36 8.41
N ASP A 61 5.56 -4.32 9.19
CA ASP A 61 5.84 -2.96 8.68
C ASP A 61 7.28 -2.81 8.16
N ALA A 62 8.03 -3.89 8.01
CA ALA A 62 9.44 -3.86 7.61
C ALA A 62 9.63 -3.19 6.25
N GLU A 63 8.73 -3.41 5.29
CA GLU A 63 8.77 -2.81 3.95
C GLU A 63 8.58 -1.28 3.97
N LEU A 64 7.99 -0.73 5.04
CA LEU A 64 7.81 0.72 5.21
C LEU A 64 9.02 1.39 5.85
N LEU A 65 9.84 0.64 6.59
CA LEU A 65 10.91 1.17 7.44
C LEU A 65 12.31 0.91 6.89
N TYR A 66 12.49 -0.17 6.13
CA TYR A 66 13.82 -0.63 5.70
C TYR A 66 13.90 -0.84 4.20
N THR A 67 15.13 -0.78 3.68
CA THR A 67 15.35 -1.05 2.26
C THR A 67 15.24 -2.56 1.97
N PRO A 68 14.80 -2.96 0.77
CA PRO A 68 14.67 -4.37 0.41
C PRO A 68 15.97 -5.16 0.51
N SER A 69 17.13 -4.52 0.31
CA SER A 69 18.45 -5.14 0.48
C SER A 69 18.77 -5.43 1.95
N GLN A 70 18.40 -4.53 2.87
CA GLN A 70 18.53 -4.76 4.31
C GLN A 70 17.61 -5.89 4.79
N ILE A 71 16.36 -5.92 4.29
CA ILE A 71 15.39 -6.99 4.60
C ILE A 71 15.90 -8.33 4.06
N ALA A 72 16.38 -8.37 2.83
CA ALA A 72 16.95 -9.58 2.22
C ALA A 72 18.14 -10.11 3.01
N LEU A 73 19.06 -9.24 3.43
CA LEU A 73 20.21 -9.63 4.25
C LEU A 73 19.79 -10.08 5.66
N ALA A 74 18.77 -9.47 6.26
CA ALA A 74 18.22 -9.91 7.54
C ALA A 74 17.61 -11.31 7.44
N CYS A 75 16.82 -11.56 6.39
CA CYS A 75 16.24 -12.88 6.11
C CYS A 75 17.32 -13.95 5.88
N LEU A 76 18.37 -13.60 5.13
CA LEU A 76 19.51 -14.48 4.93
C LEU A 76 20.28 -14.73 6.24
N SER A 77 20.45 -13.70 7.07
CA SER A 77 21.10 -13.82 8.37
C SER A 77 20.32 -14.68 9.37
N LEU A 78 18.98 -14.71 9.27
CA LEU A 78 18.13 -15.64 10.03
C LEU A 78 18.23 -17.08 9.51
N ALA A 79 18.31 -17.26 8.19
CA ALA A 79 18.41 -18.58 7.57
C ALA A 79 19.80 -19.21 7.73
N SER A 80 20.86 -18.41 7.54
CA SER A 80 22.26 -18.80 7.67
C SER A 80 23.11 -17.60 8.10
N PRO A 81 23.36 -17.44 9.41
CA PRO A 81 24.22 -16.37 9.92
C PRO A 81 25.62 -16.41 9.32
N ALA A 82 26.19 -17.60 9.12
CA ALA A 82 27.54 -17.79 8.59
C ALA A 82 27.69 -17.21 7.18
N LEU A 83 26.72 -17.48 6.29
CA LEU A 83 26.73 -16.95 4.93
C LEU A 83 26.58 -15.43 4.93
N ALA A 84 25.64 -14.89 5.73
CA ALA A 84 25.44 -13.45 5.83
C ALA A 84 26.72 -12.73 6.29
N SER A 85 27.40 -13.26 7.31
CA SER A 85 28.69 -12.75 7.78
C SER A 85 29.78 -12.82 6.72
N ALA A 86 29.86 -13.91 5.96
CA ALA A 86 30.84 -14.06 4.89
C ALA A 86 30.65 -13.01 3.79
N TRP A 87 29.40 -12.72 3.41
CA TRP A 87 29.08 -11.69 2.42
C TRP A 87 29.33 -10.28 2.93
N VAL A 88 28.94 -9.97 4.17
CA VAL A 88 29.26 -8.68 4.78
C VAL A 88 30.77 -8.44 4.75
N ARG A 89 31.56 -9.44 5.17
CA ARG A 89 33.03 -9.38 5.10
C ARG A 89 33.54 -9.16 3.68
N SER A 90 33.00 -9.85 2.67
CA SER A 90 33.47 -9.68 1.29
C SER A 90 33.20 -8.29 0.73
N GLN A 91 32.09 -7.65 1.13
CA GLN A 91 31.78 -6.28 0.74
C GLN A 91 32.77 -5.27 1.33
N PHE A 92 33.25 -5.51 2.56
CA PHE A 92 34.17 -4.61 3.26
C PHE A 92 35.66 -5.00 3.12
N SER A 93 35.96 -6.16 2.54
CA SER A 93 37.34 -6.65 2.35
C SER A 93 38.04 -6.06 1.12
N SER A 94 37.37 -5.21 0.34
CA SER A 94 38.03 -4.46 -0.75
C SER A 94 39.03 -3.47 -0.17
N PRO A 95 40.27 -3.39 -0.70
CA PRO A 95 41.28 -2.48 -0.18
C PRO A 95 40.78 -1.03 -0.27
N PRO A 96 40.92 -0.22 0.78
CA PRO A 96 40.54 1.18 0.73
C PRO A 96 41.41 1.87 -0.33
N SER A 97 40.80 2.30 -1.42
CA SER A 97 41.43 3.12 -2.47
C SER A 97 41.84 4.51 -1.97
N SER A 98 41.69 4.80 -0.68
CA SER A 98 42.20 6.02 -0.04
C SER A 98 42.63 5.76 1.41
N PRO A 99 43.87 6.11 1.81
CA PRO A 99 44.34 5.99 3.18
C PRO A 99 43.66 7.06 4.05
N SER A 100 42.55 6.69 4.70
CA SER A 100 41.88 7.53 5.69
C SER A 100 42.38 7.19 7.09
N PRO A 101 42.52 8.19 7.99
CA PRO A 101 43.10 7.99 9.32
C PRO A 101 42.23 7.08 10.21
N PRO A 102 42.84 6.36 11.17
CA PRO A 102 42.15 5.41 12.04
C PRO A 102 41.25 6.17 13.03
N SER A 103 39.98 6.31 12.68
CA SER A 103 38.95 6.77 13.61
C SER A 103 38.44 5.56 14.38
N GLN A 104 38.45 5.65 15.72
CA GLN A 104 38.03 4.62 16.67
C GLN A 104 36.49 4.41 16.70
N SER A 105 35.82 4.52 15.55
CA SER A 105 34.40 4.20 15.42
C SER A 105 34.26 2.72 15.05
N SER A 106 33.32 2.05 15.71
CA SER A 106 32.85 0.67 15.48
C SER A 106 33.11 0.13 14.07
N SER A 107 33.55 -1.13 13.97
CA SER A 107 33.74 -1.80 12.68
C SER A 107 32.49 -1.66 11.79
N PRO A 108 32.64 -1.41 10.48
CA PRO A 108 31.51 -1.22 9.57
C PRO A 108 30.58 -2.45 9.57
N GLU A 109 31.12 -3.64 9.82
CA GLU A 109 30.36 -4.88 10.00
C GLU A 109 29.39 -4.78 11.18
N SER A 110 29.85 -4.28 12.33
CA SER A 110 29.01 -4.12 13.52
C SER A 110 27.85 -3.15 13.29
N ALA A 111 28.07 -2.10 12.49
CA ALA A 111 27.00 -1.16 12.15
C ALA A 111 25.91 -1.82 11.29
N VAL A 112 26.31 -2.65 10.32
CA VAL A 112 25.35 -3.42 9.49
C VAL A 112 24.55 -4.38 10.37
N PHE A 113 25.21 -5.17 11.21
CA PHE A 113 24.49 -6.09 12.10
C PHE A 113 23.56 -5.37 13.08
N GLY A 114 23.94 -4.19 13.57
CA GLY A 114 23.08 -3.35 14.40
C GLY A 114 21.76 -2.95 13.72
N ILE A 115 21.75 -2.78 12.39
CA ILE A 115 20.53 -2.51 11.62
C ILE A 115 19.72 -3.80 11.37
N LEU A 116 20.39 -4.95 11.24
CA LEU A 116 19.71 -6.21 10.97
C LEU A 116 18.93 -6.73 12.19
N GLU A 117 19.44 -6.57 13.41
CA GLU A 117 18.80 -7.11 14.61
C GLU A 117 17.34 -6.63 14.82
N PRO A 118 17.01 -5.33 14.69
CA PRO A 118 15.62 -4.87 14.73
C PRO A 118 14.72 -5.49 13.65
N ILE A 119 15.26 -5.71 12.44
CA ILE A 119 14.51 -6.31 11.34
C ILE A 119 14.21 -7.78 11.67
N LYS A 120 15.20 -8.50 12.19
CA LYS A 120 15.06 -9.90 12.60
C LYS A 120 13.99 -10.05 13.68
N ASP A 121 14.07 -9.23 14.73
CA ASP A 121 13.09 -9.23 15.80
C ASP A 121 11.67 -8.95 15.27
N MET A 122 11.52 -7.98 14.37
CA MET A 122 10.23 -7.66 13.77
C MET A 122 9.64 -8.85 13.00
N ILE A 123 10.45 -9.53 12.18
CA ILE A 123 10.02 -10.69 11.40
C ILE A 123 9.62 -11.86 12.31
N LEU A 124 10.41 -12.14 13.34
CA LEU A 124 10.16 -13.27 14.26
C LEU A 124 8.97 -13.02 15.18
N THR A 125 8.83 -11.81 15.71
CA THR A 125 7.82 -11.47 16.71
C THR A 125 6.48 -11.11 16.08
N ARG A 126 6.48 -10.38 14.95
CA ARG A 126 5.25 -9.86 14.32
C ARG A 126 4.85 -10.59 13.04
N GLY A 127 5.73 -11.37 12.44
CA GLY A 127 5.47 -12.12 11.21
C GLY A 127 4.57 -13.35 11.38
N VAL A 128 3.74 -13.40 12.42
CA VAL A 128 2.88 -14.54 12.70
C VAL A 128 1.54 -14.34 12.01
N LEU A 129 1.04 -15.39 11.35
CA LEU A 129 -0.31 -15.38 10.79
C LEU A 129 -1.33 -15.26 11.93
N PRO A 130 -2.29 -14.32 11.85
CA PRO A 130 -3.29 -14.16 12.89
C PRO A 130 -4.19 -15.41 12.96
N ASP A 131 -4.61 -15.74 14.19
CA ASP A 131 -5.50 -16.86 14.41
C ASP A 131 -6.89 -16.62 13.79
N VAL A 132 -7.48 -17.67 13.25
CA VAL A 132 -8.75 -17.62 12.50
C VAL A 132 -9.89 -17.17 13.39
N GLU A 133 -9.89 -17.55 14.68
CA GLU A 133 -10.95 -17.14 15.61
C GLU A 133 -10.84 -15.65 15.94
N ALA A 134 -9.63 -15.16 16.17
CA ALA A 134 -9.37 -13.73 16.38
C ALA A 134 -9.81 -12.90 15.15
N VAL A 135 -9.51 -13.35 13.93
CA VAL A 135 -9.95 -12.68 12.70
C VAL A 135 -11.48 -12.65 12.59
N ARG A 136 -12.15 -13.76 12.92
CA ARG A 136 -13.63 -13.84 12.92
C ARG A 136 -14.26 -12.91 13.95
N GLU A 137 -13.66 -12.78 15.13
CA GLU A 137 -14.13 -11.85 16.16
C GLU A 137 -14.02 -10.41 15.68
N VAL A 138 -12.87 -10.03 15.13
CA VAL A 138 -12.64 -8.69 14.58
C VAL A 138 -13.63 -8.39 13.46
N ASP A 139 -13.84 -9.32 12.51
CA ASP A 139 -14.81 -9.13 11.42
C ASP A 139 -16.25 -8.96 11.94
N ARG A 140 -16.65 -9.73 12.97
CA ARG A 140 -17.96 -9.58 13.60
C ARG A 140 -18.15 -8.19 14.19
N ARG A 141 -17.13 -7.66 14.88
CA ARG A 141 -17.15 -6.30 15.45
C ARG A 141 -17.14 -5.23 14.35
N LEU A 142 -16.30 -5.39 13.32
CA LEU A 142 -16.27 -4.47 12.18
C LEU A 142 -17.61 -4.41 11.46
N ARG A 143 -18.32 -5.54 11.33
CA ARG A 143 -19.66 -5.56 10.72
C ARG A 143 -20.68 -4.71 11.47
N LEU A 144 -20.60 -4.64 12.80
CA LEU A 144 -21.48 -3.79 13.62
C LEU A 144 -21.13 -2.30 13.50
N CYS A 145 -19.86 -1.98 13.32
CA CYS A 145 -19.36 -0.61 13.23
C CYS A 145 -19.35 -0.04 11.79
N LYS A 146 -19.77 -0.81 10.78
CA LYS A 146 -19.86 -0.30 9.40
C LYS A 146 -20.95 0.76 9.30
N ASN A 147 -20.65 1.88 8.64
CA ASN A 147 -21.63 2.92 8.38
C ASN A 147 -22.78 2.35 7.50
N PRO A 148 -24.01 2.26 8.03
CA PRO A 148 -25.12 1.64 7.30
C PRO A 148 -25.53 2.43 6.05
N GLU A 149 -25.16 3.71 5.92
CA GLU A 149 -25.40 4.51 4.72
C GLU A 149 -24.44 4.19 3.58
N LYS A 150 -23.27 3.61 3.87
CA LYS A 150 -22.27 3.21 2.87
C LYS A 150 -22.34 1.70 2.56
N VAL A 151 -23.25 0.95 3.22
CA VAL A 151 -23.46 -0.48 2.98
C VAL A 151 -24.64 -0.69 2.02
N VAL A 152 -24.32 -1.09 0.79
CA VAL A 152 -25.29 -1.37 -0.28
C VAL A 152 -26.36 -2.35 0.20
N GLY A 153 -27.63 -1.97 0.06
CA GLY A 153 -28.79 -2.78 0.46
C GLY A 153 -29.28 -2.56 1.89
N SER A 154 -28.61 -1.74 2.71
CA SER A 154 -29.14 -1.32 4.02
C SER A 154 -30.31 -0.35 3.86
N SER A 155 -31.24 -0.30 4.83
CA SER A 155 -32.39 0.62 4.77
C SER A 155 -31.97 2.09 4.73
N ALA A 156 -30.86 2.45 5.40
CA ALA A 156 -30.28 3.78 5.36
C ALA A 156 -29.69 4.11 3.97
N TYR A 157 -29.03 3.15 3.33
CA TYR A 157 -28.54 3.26 1.95
C TYR A 157 -29.71 3.45 0.96
N GLN A 158 -30.76 2.62 1.07
CA GLN A 158 -31.97 2.76 0.24
C GLN A 158 -32.64 4.11 0.45
N ARG A 159 -32.77 4.56 1.71
CA ARG A 159 -33.35 5.86 2.02
C ARG A 159 -32.54 7.03 1.46
N LYS A 160 -31.21 6.96 1.46
CA LYS A 160 -30.32 7.96 0.83
C LYS A 160 -30.43 7.94 -0.69
N GLN A 161 -30.59 6.75 -1.27
CA GLN A 161 -30.81 6.59 -2.70
C GLN A 161 -32.18 7.14 -3.11
N ASP A 162 -33.25 6.80 -2.39
CA ASP A 162 -34.61 7.26 -2.63
C ASP A 162 -34.73 8.77 -2.49
N THR A 163 -34.05 9.39 -1.50
CA THR A 163 -34.05 10.86 -1.37
C THR A 163 -33.29 11.52 -2.52
N LYS A 164 -32.17 10.94 -2.97
CA LYS A 164 -31.42 11.41 -4.14
C LYS A 164 -32.25 11.27 -5.42
N GLU A 165 -32.94 10.15 -5.61
CA GLU A 165 -33.81 9.90 -6.77
C GLU A 165 -35.05 10.81 -6.74
N ARG A 166 -35.66 11.03 -5.57
CA ARG A 166 -36.79 11.96 -5.41
C ARG A 166 -36.38 13.40 -5.70
N LYS A 167 -35.25 13.87 -5.15
CA LYS A 167 -34.70 15.20 -5.47
C LYS A 167 -34.42 15.33 -6.97
N ALA A 168 -33.84 14.30 -7.60
CA ALA A 168 -33.59 14.31 -9.05
C ALA A 168 -34.89 14.30 -9.88
N ALA A 169 -35.92 13.58 -9.45
CA ALA A 169 -37.23 13.57 -10.10
C ALA A 169 -37.94 14.92 -9.98
N GLU A 170 -37.86 15.57 -8.81
CA GLU A 170 -38.42 16.90 -8.58
C GLU A 170 -37.71 17.96 -9.43
N LYS A 171 -36.36 17.93 -9.52
CA LYS A 171 -35.60 18.80 -10.44
C LYS A 171 -36.01 18.57 -11.90
N ARG A 172 -36.19 17.31 -12.33
CA ARG A 172 -36.66 16.98 -13.69
C ARG A 172 -38.09 17.47 -13.95
N ALA A 173 -38.98 17.36 -12.96
CA ALA A 173 -40.36 17.84 -13.06
C ALA A 173 -40.44 19.38 -13.12
N ARG A 174 -39.70 20.09 -12.25
CA ARG A 174 -39.62 21.56 -12.25
C ARG A 174 -39.07 22.07 -13.58
N LYS A 175 -38.04 21.42 -14.14
CA LYS A 175 -37.50 21.76 -15.46
C LYS A 175 -38.50 21.49 -16.60
N ALA A 176 -39.21 20.36 -16.55
CA ALA A 176 -40.23 20.02 -17.56
C ALA A 176 -41.40 21.01 -17.55
N GLU A 177 -41.88 21.41 -16.38
CA GLU A 177 -42.96 22.39 -16.24
C GLU A 177 -42.52 23.79 -16.71
N ARG A 178 -41.28 24.20 -16.39
CA ARG A 178 -40.72 25.46 -16.91
C ARG A 178 -40.68 25.47 -18.44
N ILE A 179 -40.24 24.37 -19.05
CA ILE A 179 -40.22 24.22 -20.51
C ILE A 179 -41.63 24.27 -21.09
N ARG A 180 -42.59 23.57 -20.47
CA ARG A 180 -43.99 23.58 -20.92
C ARG A 180 -44.59 24.98 -20.89
N ARG A 181 -44.38 25.72 -19.80
CA ARG A 181 -44.87 27.11 -19.67
C ARG A 181 -44.24 28.04 -20.71
N ALA A 182 -42.95 27.91 -20.98
CA ALA A 182 -42.27 28.69 -22.02
C ALA A 182 -42.83 28.41 -23.44
N ILE A 183 -43.22 27.16 -23.72
CA ILE A 183 -43.89 26.80 -24.98
C ILE A 183 -45.30 27.41 -25.07
N GLU A 184 -46.07 27.39 -23.98
CA GLU A 184 -47.42 27.99 -23.92
C GLU A 184 -47.36 29.52 -24.08
N ASP A 185 -46.34 30.19 -23.53
CA ASP A 185 -46.13 31.65 -23.64
C ASP A 185 -45.49 32.08 -24.98
N GLY A 186 -45.20 31.15 -25.90
CA GLY A 186 -44.78 31.44 -27.27
C GLY A 186 -43.31 31.83 -27.47
N ASP A 187 -42.47 31.75 -26.43
CA ASP A 187 -41.00 31.91 -26.53
C ASP A 187 -40.30 30.58 -26.19
N PRO A 188 -40.14 29.68 -27.18
CA PRO A 188 -39.56 28.36 -26.98
C PRO A 188 -38.04 28.37 -26.72
N PHE A 189 -37.37 29.53 -26.85
CA PHE A 189 -35.92 29.66 -26.68
C PHE A 189 -35.50 30.59 -25.55
N GLY A 190 -36.44 31.29 -24.89
CA GLY A 190 -36.18 32.10 -23.71
C GLY A 190 -35.19 33.23 -23.99
N THR A 191 -35.63 34.26 -24.71
CA THR A 191 -34.75 35.34 -25.19
C THR A 191 -34.47 36.45 -24.18
N THR A 192 -35.03 36.40 -22.96
CA THR A 192 -34.67 37.30 -21.87
C THR A 192 -34.00 36.53 -20.74
N LEU A 193 -32.66 36.50 -20.74
CA LEU A 193 -31.85 36.05 -19.61
C LEU A 193 -32.08 37.02 -18.44
N ASN A 194 -33.01 36.69 -17.55
CA ASN A 194 -33.13 37.37 -16.27
C ASN A 194 -32.06 36.77 -15.35
N GLU A 195 -31.07 37.57 -14.93
CA GLU A 195 -29.88 37.14 -14.18
C GLU A 195 -30.19 36.53 -12.80
N GLN A 196 -31.44 36.60 -12.33
CA GLN A 196 -31.86 36.04 -11.02
C GLN A 196 -32.12 34.53 -11.00
N ASP A 197 -32.19 33.86 -12.15
CA ASP A 197 -32.51 32.42 -12.24
C ASP A 197 -31.25 31.50 -12.34
N LEU A 198 -30.05 32.03 -12.17
CA LEU A 198 -28.79 31.29 -12.36
C LEU A 198 -28.17 30.70 -11.07
N ASP A 199 -28.70 31.02 -9.89
CA ASP A 199 -27.98 30.76 -8.62
C ASP A 199 -28.52 29.59 -7.78
N GLU A 200 -29.56 28.85 -8.19
CA GLU A 200 -30.16 27.78 -7.37
C GLU A 200 -29.62 26.36 -7.63
N ASP A 201 -28.70 26.15 -8.57
CA ASP A 201 -28.35 24.78 -9.03
C ASP A 201 -26.98 24.23 -8.60
N ASP A 202 -26.10 25.02 -7.95
CA ASP A 202 -24.69 24.61 -7.71
C ASP A 202 -24.28 24.42 -6.22
N GLU A 203 -25.16 24.62 -5.23
CA GLU A 203 -24.81 24.40 -3.81
C GLU A 203 -25.52 23.17 -3.23
N ASP A 204 -25.00 21.96 -3.44
CA ASP A 204 -25.40 20.78 -2.62
C ASP A 204 -24.52 19.52 -2.86
N ASP A 205 -23.25 19.66 -3.28
CA ASP A 205 -22.29 18.53 -3.41
C ASP A 205 -21.16 18.58 -2.36
N GLU A 206 -21.27 19.42 -1.33
CA GLU A 206 -20.40 19.35 -0.14
C GLU A 206 -21.21 18.79 1.05
N ASP A 207 -21.07 17.48 1.32
CA ASP A 207 -21.26 16.89 2.66
C ASP A 207 -20.78 15.41 2.68
N ASP A 208 -19.56 15.21 3.23
CA ASP A 208 -18.91 14.05 3.92
C ASP A 208 -19.19 12.55 3.56
#